data_AF-A0A962HBV9-F1
#
_entry.id   AF-A0A962HBV9-F1
#
_cell.length_a   1.000
_cell.length_b   1.000
_cell.length_c   1.000
_cell.angle_alpha   90.00
_cell.angle_beta   90.00
_cell.angle_gamma   90.00
#
_symmetry.space_group_name_H-M   'P 1'
#
loop_
_entity.id
_entity.type
_entity.pdbx_description
1 polymer ?
#
loop_
_entity_poly.entity_id
_entity_poly.type
_entity_poly.pdbx_seq_one_letter_code
_entity_poly.pdbx_strand_id
1 'polypeptide(L)'
;MAMEPPTNVTLLLKRWQAGEGEALDALVPTVYAELKRLARAQIGRDGGATIQPTELVAEAYIKLLDIDQIDFLGRAHFYSVAARTMRRVLVERYRRR
;
A
#
# COMPACT_ATOMS: atom_id res chain seq x y z
N MET A 1 28.17 10.03 5.32
CA MET A 1 26.78 9.70 4.97
C MET A 1 26.71 8.19 4.85
N ALA A 2 26.23 7.50 5.89
CA ALA A 2 26.09 6.05 5.83
C ALA A 2 25.00 5.74 4.82
N MET A 3 25.35 4.99 3.78
CA MET A 3 24.39 4.34 2.89
C MET A 3 23.58 3.39 3.77
N GLU A 4 22.35 3.75 4.14
CA GLU A 4 21.44 2.82 4.79
C GLU A 4 21.35 1.56 3.91
N PRO A 5 21.59 0.36 4.47
CA PRO A 5 21.50 -0.87 3.71
C PRO A 5 20.11 -0.94 3.06
N PRO A 6 19.98 -1.51 1.84
CA PRO A 6 18.72 -1.52 1.12
C PRO A 6 17.61 -2.06 2.03
N THR A 7 16.70 -1.16 2.40
CA THR A 7 15.66 -1.42 3.37
C THR A 7 14.78 -2.56 2.85
N ASN A 8 14.94 -3.73 3.46
CA ASN A 8 14.27 -4.94 3.01
C ASN A 8 12.79 -4.88 3.39
N VAL A 9 11.93 -4.59 2.42
CA VAL A 9 10.47 -4.51 2.59
C VAL A 9 9.91 -5.74 3.31
N THR A 10 10.40 -6.94 2.99
CA THR A 10 9.95 -8.18 3.65
C THR A 10 10.36 -8.22 5.12
N LEU A 11 11.54 -7.73 5.48
CA LEU A 11 11.96 -7.64 6.88
C LEU A 11 11.11 -6.63 7.65
N LEU A 12 10.87 -5.46 7.07
CA LEU A 12 10.02 -4.43 7.70
C LEU A 12 8.58 -4.89 7.87
N LEU A 13 8.02 -5.61 6.89
CA LEU A 13 6.70 -6.22 7.02
C LEU A 13 6.65 -7.19 8.19
N LYS A 14 7.64 -8.08 8.32
CA LYS A 14 7.72 -9.01 9.45
C LYS A 14 7.81 -8.31 10.81
N ARG A 15 8.64 -7.28 10.92
CA ARG A 15 8.80 -6.49 12.16
C ARG A 15 7.51 -5.74 12.50
N TRP A 16 6.86 -5.14 11.51
CA TRP A 16 5.57 -4.48 11.68
C TRP A 16 4.49 -5.48 12.16
N GLN A 17 4.42 -6.67 11.56
CA GLN A 17 3.50 -7.74 11.98
C GLN A 17 3.81 -8.29 13.38
N ALA A 18 5.05 -8.17 13.85
CA ALA A 18 5.45 -8.50 15.22
C ALA A 18 5.08 -7.40 16.24
N GLY A 19 4.43 -6.31 15.81
CA GLY A 19 4.03 -5.19 16.66
C GLY A 19 5.08 -4.09 16.80
N GLU A 20 6.18 -4.15 16.06
CA GLU A 20 7.20 -3.10 16.08
C GLU A 20 6.74 -1.89 15.27
N GLY A 21 6.10 -0.92 15.93
CA GLY A 21 5.55 0.29 15.30
C GLY A 21 6.58 1.08 14.47
N GLU A 22 7.84 1.15 14.91
CA GLU A 22 8.93 1.83 14.18
C GLU A 22 9.22 1.21 12.81
N ALA A 23 8.92 -0.08 12.62
CA ALA A 23 9.07 -0.72 11.32
C ALA A 23 8.11 -0.13 10.29
N LEU A 24 6.96 0.39 10.74
CA LEU A 24 6.00 1.09 9.89
C LEU A 24 6.59 2.39 9.34
N ASP A 25 7.27 3.16 10.18
CA ASP A 25 7.90 4.43 9.81
C ASP A 25 8.99 4.24 8.74
N ALA A 26 9.72 3.12 8.80
CA ALA A 26 10.68 2.74 7.76
C ALA A 26 10.01 2.12 6.52
N LEU A 27 8.87 1.44 6.69
CA LEU A 27 8.18 0.72 5.61
C LEU A 27 7.51 1.69 4.66
N VAL A 28 6.77 2.67 5.20
CA VAL A 28 6.00 3.66 4.46
C VAL A 28 6.84 4.31 3.34
N PRO A 29 7.96 5.01 3.61
CA PRO A 29 8.73 5.67 2.55
C PRO A 29 9.28 4.68 1.53
N THR A 30 9.62 3.46 1.96
CA THR A 30 10.16 2.40 1.11
C THR A 30 9.15 1.89 0.08
N VAL A 31 7.87 1.76 0.46
CA VAL A 31 6.81 1.21 -0.41
C VAL A 31 5.99 2.28 -1.14
N TYR A 32 6.00 3.52 -0.65
CA TYR A 32 5.09 4.58 -1.11
C TYR A 32 5.24 4.93 -2.59
N ALA A 33 6.46 4.97 -3.11
CA ALA A 33 6.69 5.28 -4.53
C ALA A 33 6.04 4.23 -5.45
N GLU A 34 6.16 2.95 -5.09
CA GLU A 34 5.60 1.84 -5.86
C GLU A 34 4.08 1.76 -5.70
N LEU A 35 3.55 2.01 -4.50
CA LEU A 35 2.11 2.14 -4.29
C LEU A 35 1.50 3.26 -5.14
N LYS A 36 2.14 4.44 -5.21
CA LYS A 36 1.70 5.53 -6.09
C LYS A 36 1.75 5.14 -7.57
N ARG A 37 2.74 4.36 -8.00
CA ARG A 37 2.84 3.85 -9.37
C ARG A 37 1.67 2.91 -9.70
N LEU A 38 1.35 1.99 -8.80
CA LEU A 38 0.21 1.09 -8.92
C LEU A 38 -1.12 1.86 -8.96
N ALA A 39 -1.30 2.84 -8.09
CA ALA A 39 -2.49 3.68 -8.04
C ALA A 39 -2.72 4.43 -9.38
N ARG A 40 -1.69 5.08 -9.92
CA ARG A 40 -1.77 5.75 -11.24
C ARG A 40 -2.17 4.79 -12.35
N ALA A 41 -1.57 3.61 -12.39
CA ALA A 41 -1.87 2.60 -13.40
C ALA A 41 -3.29 2.03 -13.28
N GLN A 42 -3.90 2.02 -12.09
CA GLN A 42 -5.29 1.62 -11.90
C GLN A 42 -6.26 2.74 -12.30
N ILE A 43 -6.04 3.96 -11.81
CA ILE A 43 -6.87 5.13 -12.12
C ILE A 43 -6.95 5.38 -13.63
N GLY A 44 -5.82 5.30 -14.34
CA GLY A 44 -5.77 5.52 -15.78
C GLY A 44 -6.53 4.46 -16.60
N ARG A 45 -6.74 3.26 -16.05
CA ARG A 45 -7.51 2.19 -16.72
C ARG A 45 -9.02 2.35 -16.54
N ASP A 46 -9.46 2.97 -15.45
CA ASP A 46 -10.88 3.09 -15.11
C ASP A 46 -11.54 4.37 -15.69
N GLY A 47 -10.83 5.12 -16.55
CA GLY A 47 -11.42 6.05 -17.54
C GLY A 47 -12.15 7.29 -17.00
N GLY A 48 -12.09 7.59 -15.70
CA GLY A 48 -12.80 8.75 -15.15
C GLY A 48 -12.80 8.90 -13.63
N ALA A 49 -11.78 8.37 -12.94
CA ALA A 49 -11.70 8.50 -11.50
C ALA A 49 -11.38 9.95 -11.10
N THR A 50 -12.23 10.58 -10.28
CA THR A 50 -11.97 11.89 -9.65
C THR A 50 -11.00 11.80 -8.47
N ILE A 51 -10.53 10.60 -8.13
CA ILE A 51 -9.61 10.37 -7.01
C ILE A 51 -8.16 10.58 -7.45
N GLN A 52 -7.40 11.27 -6.63
CA GLN A 52 -5.96 11.42 -6.87
C GLN A 52 -5.21 10.14 -6.47
N PRO A 53 -4.11 9.77 -7.15
CA PRO A 53 -3.33 8.58 -6.79
C PRO A 53 -2.89 8.55 -5.33
N THR A 54 -2.54 9.71 -4.77
CA THR A 54 -2.12 9.88 -3.38
C THR A 54 -3.26 9.56 -2.41
N GLU A 55 -4.48 9.96 -2.74
CA GLU A 55 -5.68 9.71 -1.96
C GLU A 55 -6.06 8.22 -2.01
N LEU A 56 -5.95 7.59 -3.19
CA LEU A 56 -6.15 6.16 -3.34
C LEU A 56 -5.15 5.35 -2.50
N VAL A 57 -3.88 5.78 -2.46
CA VAL A 57 -2.86 5.14 -1.62
C VAL A 57 -3.18 5.30 -0.13
N ALA A 58 -3.55 6.50 0.32
CA ALA A 58 -3.87 6.74 1.73
C ALA A 58 -5.08 5.91 2.20
N GLU A 59 -6.16 5.88 1.41
CA GLU A 59 -7.35 5.09 1.74
C GLU A 59 -7.08 3.58 1.72
N ALA A 60 -6.32 3.11 0.72
CA ALA A 60 -5.90 1.71 0.69
C ALA A 60 -5.02 1.35 1.88
N TYR A 61 -4.14 2.27 2.31
CA TYR A 61 -3.28 2.07 3.45
C TYR A 61 -4.07 1.94 4.76
N ILE A 62 -5.03 2.82 5.02
CA ILE A 62 -5.93 2.73 6.18
C ILE A 62 -6.65 1.38 6.18
N LYS A 63 -7.25 0.98 5.05
CA LYS A 63 -7.91 -0.33 4.92
C LYS A 63 -6.95 -1.52 5.09
N LEU A 64 -5.65 -1.37 4.87
CA LEU A 64 -4.66 -2.42 5.13
C LEU A 64 -4.29 -2.51 6.61
N LEU A 65 -4.27 -1.37 7.33
CA LEU A 65 -4.06 -1.32 8.78
C LEU A 65 -5.24 -1.95 9.53
N ASP A 66 -6.46 -1.77 9.03
CA ASP A 66 -7.69 -2.31 9.64
C ASP A 66 -7.83 -3.85 9.47
N ILE A 67 -6.96 -4.50 8.70
CA ILE A 67 -7.01 -5.96 8.51
C ILE A 67 -6.01 -6.61 9.47
N ASP A 68 -6.48 -6.88 10.69
CA ASP A 68 -5.73 -7.48 11.80
C ASP A 68 -5.08 -8.85 11.50
N GLN A 69 -5.33 -9.46 10.34
CA GLN A 69 -4.94 -10.85 10.04
C GLN A 69 -4.18 -11.06 8.72
N ILE A 70 -3.67 -10.01 8.07
CA ILE A 70 -2.87 -10.26 6.85
C ILE A 70 -1.48 -10.76 7.23
N ASP A 71 -1.21 -12.04 6.94
CA ASP A 71 0.15 -12.53 6.92
C ASP A 71 0.87 -12.09 5.62
N PHE A 72 1.62 -11.00 5.68
CA PHE A 72 2.44 -10.53 4.58
C PHE A 72 3.67 -11.41 4.39
N LEU A 73 3.51 -12.47 3.59
CA LEU A 73 4.58 -13.40 3.17
C LEU A 73 5.79 -12.71 2.50
N GLY A 74 5.66 -11.47 2.05
CA GLY A 74 6.75 -10.63 1.58
C GLY A 74 6.29 -9.53 0.62
N ARG A 75 7.27 -8.85 0.03
CA ARG A 75 7.08 -7.68 -0.85
C ARG A 75 6.02 -7.90 -1.95
N ALA A 76 6.10 -8.99 -2.70
CA ALA A 76 5.19 -9.25 -3.82
C ALA A 76 3.75 -9.48 -3.34
N HIS A 77 3.58 -10.20 -2.22
CA HIS A 77 2.27 -10.42 -1.61
C HIS A 77 1.68 -9.09 -1.13
N PHE A 78 2.47 -8.27 -0.42
CA PHE A 78 2.06 -6.94 0.02
C PHE A 78 1.52 -6.08 -1.13
N TYR A 79 2.27 -5.94 -2.24
CA TYR A 79 1.80 -5.14 -3.37
C TYR A 79 0.57 -5.72 -4.06
N SER A 80 0.42 -7.05 -4.08
CA SER A 80 -0.76 -7.71 -4.63
C SER A 80 -2.01 -7.43 -3.79
N VAL A 81 -1.89 -7.51 -2.46
CA VAL A 81 -2.97 -7.15 -1.53
C VAL A 81 -3.29 -5.67 -1.67
N ALA A 82 -2.30 -4.79 -1.65
CA ALA A 82 -2.49 -3.34 -1.80
C ALA A 82 -3.19 -2.99 -3.11
N ALA A 83 -2.76 -3.57 -4.24
CA ALA A 83 -3.40 -3.37 -5.54
C ALA A 83 -4.87 -3.81 -5.54
N ARG A 84 -5.19 -4.92 -4.86
CA ARG A 84 -6.57 -5.43 -4.74
C ARG A 84 -7.42 -4.53 -3.85
N THR A 85 -6.86 -4.00 -2.76
CA THR A 85 -7.52 -3.02 -1.88
C THR A 85 -7.82 -1.72 -2.63
N MET A 86 -6.86 -1.18 -3.38
CA MET A 86 -7.06 0.00 -4.23
C MET A 86 -8.21 -0.20 -5.23
N ARG A 87 -8.26 -1.37 -5.89
CA ARG A 87 -9.35 -1.67 -6.82
C ARG A 87 -10.71 -1.71 -6.13
N ARG A 88 -10.79 -2.22 -4.90
CA ARG A 88 -12.03 -2.19 -4.09
C ARG A 88 -12.45 -0.76 -3.78
N VAL A 89 -11.52 0.10 -3.36
CA VAL A 89 -11.77 1.53 -3.11
C VAL A 89 -12.36 2.20 -4.36
N LEU A 90 -11.75 1.98 -5.53
CA LEU A 90 -12.23 2.54 -6.80
C LEU A 90 -13.66 2.07 -7.11
N VAL A 91 -13.93 0.77 -7.04
CA VAL A 91 -15.27 0.21 -7.29
C VAL A 91 -16.30 0.74 -6.29
N GLU A 92 -15.97 0.82 -5.00
CA GLU A 92 -16.85 1.39 -3.97
C GLU A 92 -17.21 2.84 -4.28
N ARG A 93 -16.24 3.66 -4.70
CA ARG A 93 -16.48 5.05 -5.09
C ARG A 93 -17.34 5.17 -6.35
N TYR A 94 -17.13 4.30 -7.34
CA TYR A 94 -17.98 4.26 -8.53
C TYR A 94 -19.41 3.83 -8.23
N ARG A 95 -19.62 2.92 -7.27
CA ARG A 95 -20.95 2.46 -6.86
C ARG A 95 -21.73 3.49 -6.03
N ARG A 96 -21.05 4.44 -5.40
CA ARG A 96 -21.66 5.51 -4.57
C ARG A 96 -22.00 6.77 -5.37
N ARG A 97 -21.65 6.81 -6.66
CA ARG A 97 -22.19 7.76 -7.64
C ARG A 97 -23.51 7.25 -8.17
#